data_AF-A0AAX2IN13-F1
#
_entry.id   AF-A0AAX2IN13-F1
#
_cell.length_a   1.000
_cell.length_b   1.000
_cell.length_c   1.000
_cell.angle_alpha   90.00
_cell.angle_beta   90.00
_cell.angle_gamma   90.00
#
_symmetry.space_group_name_H-M   'P 1'
#
loop_
_entity.id
_entity.type
_entity.pdbx_description
1 polymer ?
#
loop_
_entity_poly.entity_id
_entity_poly.type
_entity_poly.pdbx_seq_one_letter_code
_entity_poly.pdbx_strand_id
1 'polypeptide(L)'
;MTPTVKDQLVRDILVLENSITSPKDDREICFTFHQVISKLLANDGFKTILNPSTDRSNFDFMCFKENSRDRICISLQNTDKNVREERVHERVSFAFNYPYDRLIMFAPAGFSNSCYRFVNISDPLKVELLTLDDLKSWTSKIEIETENDTRDYEDIIKILSKTFIEKIAEDSNFLLKVEWRELEKMIAEVFEGLAFEVKLTPSSKDGGKDLILQINKRGIAKRYLVEIKHWKSQKLGQKYVKEFLKVICNETQESGLLLSTFGFSVNAFEGLTELERKKIRFGTEDKIVSLCKTYLKVKSGIWTPLEDLEQILFEKTF
;
A
#
# COMPACT_ATOMS: atom_id res chain seq x y z
N MET A 1 -0.54 -31.01 -17.93
CA MET A 1 0.01 -30.03 -16.99
C MET A 1 -0.47 -30.39 -15.60
N THR A 2 0.41 -30.43 -14.60
CA THR A 2 0.05 -30.60 -13.19
C THR A 2 -0.68 -29.34 -12.70
N PRO A 3 -1.84 -29.46 -12.03
CA PRO A 3 -2.58 -28.28 -11.55
C PRO A 3 -1.76 -27.52 -10.50
N THR A 4 -1.74 -26.19 -10.61
CA THR A 4 -1.06 -25.33 -9.64
C THR A 4 -1.76 -25.36 -8.28
N VAL A 5 -1.09 -24.90 -7.21
CA VAL A 5 -1.70 -24.74 -5.87
C VAL A 5 -2.90 -23.79 -5.93
N LYS A 6 -2.83 -22.76 -6.79
CA LYS A 6 -3.92 -21.84 -7.12
C LYS A 6 -5.12 -22.56 -7.71
N ASP A 7 -4.92 -23.37 -8.75
CA ASP A 7 -6.02 -24.11 -9.40
C ASP A 7 -6.71 -25.08 -8.44
N GLN A 8 -5.93 -25.64 -7.50
CA GLN A 8 -6.48 -26.50 -6.45
C GLN A 8 -7.31 -25.68 -5.46
N LEU A 9 -6.82 -24.54 -5.00
CA LEU A 9 -7.51 -23.67 -4.05
C LEU A 9 -8.84 -23.12 -4.61
N VAL A 10 -8.86 -22.68 -5.88
CA VAL A 10 -10.08 -22.24 -6.56
C VAL A 10 -11.12 -23.35 -6.61
N ARG A 11 -10.70 -24.57 -6.99
CA ARG A 11 -11.59 -25.74 -6.99
C ARG A 11 -12.11 -26.05 -5.59
N ASP A 12 -11.26 -26.00 -4.57
CA ASP A 12 -11.66 -26.32 -3.19
C ASP A 12 -12.65 -25.30 -2.62
N ILE A 13 -12.50 -24.02 -2.96
CA ILE A 13 -13.46 -22.97 -2.57
C ILE A 13 -14.81 -23.16 -3.27
N LEU A 14 -14.82 -23.55 -4.54
CA LEU A 14 -16.06 -23.89 -5.25
C LEU A 14 -16.74 -25.12 -4.63
N VAL A 15 -15.96 -26.12 -4.22
CA VAL A 15 -16.50 -27.29 -3.51
C VAL A 15 -17.08 -26.88 -2.16
N LEU A 16 -16.38 -26.04 -1.38
CA LEU A 16 -16.87 -25.49 -0.12
C LEU A 16 -18.19 -24.72 -0.30
N GLU A 17 -18.29 -23.86 -1.32
CA GLU A 17 -19.53 -23.15 -1.64
C GLU A 17 -20.70 -24.09 -1.91
N ASN A 18 -20.47 -25.15 -2.69
CA ASN A 18 -21.51 -26.16 -2.96
C ASN A 18 -21.93 -26.89 -1.68
N SER A 19 -20.97 -27.22 -0.81
CA SER A 19 -21.27 -27.86 0.48
C SER A 19 -21.99 -26.92 1.45
N ILE A 20 -21.77 -25.61 1.38
CA ILE A 20 -22.51 -24.61 2.16
C ILE A 20 -23.95 -24.45 1.65
N THR A 21 -24.14 -24.41 0.33
CA THR A 21 -25.46 -24.15 -0.28
C THR A 21 -26.37 -25.38 -0.27
N SER A 22 -25.81 -26.59 -0.31
CA SER A 22 -26.55 -27.84 -0.23
C SER A 22 -25.79 -28.89 0.60
N PRO A 23 -25.70 -28.72 1.93
CA PRO A 23 -24.96 -29.64 2.79
C PRO A 23 -25.63 -31.01 2.86
N LYS A 24 -24.84 -32.08 2.77
CA LYS A 24 -25.28 -33.44 3.12
C LYS A 24 -25.30 -33.63 4.64
N ASP A 25 -24.30 -33.09 5.33
CA ASP A 25 -24.22 -32.99 6.79
C ASP A 25 -23.22 -31.90 7.24
N ASP A 26 -23.20 -31.59 8.54
CA ASP A 26 -22.29 -30.58 9.12
C ASP A 26 -20.80 -30.91 8.96
N ARG A 27 -20.47 -32.21 8.81
CA ARG A 27 -19.08 -32.66 8.68
C ARG A 27 -18.53 -32.36 7.29
N GLU A 28 -19.40 -32.32 6.27
CA GLU A 28 -19.02 -31.96 4.91
C GLU A 28 -18.48 -30.53 4.82
N ILE A 29 -19.15 -29.56 5.46
CA ILE A 29 -18.68 -28.16 5.50
C ILE A 29 -17.36 -28.06 6.26
N CYS A 30 -17.24 -28.75 7.39
CA CYS A 30 -15.99 -28.79 8.16
C CYS A 30 -14.83 -29.36 7.35
N PHE A 31 -15.06 -30.48 6.65
CA PHE A 31 -14.05 -31.12 5.81
C PHE A 31 -13.63 -30.24 4.61
N THR A 32 -14.59 -29.69 3.89
CA THR A 32 -14.30 -28.85 2.71
C THR A 32 -13.62 -27.54 3.10
N PHE A 33 -14.03 -26.94 4.23
CA PHE A 33 -13.32 -25.78 4.78
C PHE A 33 -11.89 -26.12 5.19
N HIS A 34 -11.67 -27.27 5.83
CA HIS A 34 -10.33 -27.73 6.19
C HIS A 34 -9.40 -27.83 4.97
N GLN A 35 -9.91 -28.30 3.83
CA GLN A 35 -9.14 -28.37 2.58
C GLN A 35 -8.68 -27.01 2.08
N VAL A 36 -9.52 -25.98 2.25
CA VAL A 36 -9.21 -24.59 1.85
C VAL A 36 -8.23 -23.97 2.85
N ILE A 37 -8.58 -23.93 4.13
CA ILE A 37 -7.83 -23.18 5.14
C ILE A 37 -6.44 -23.77 5.40
N SER A 38 -6.28 -25.10 5.27
CA SER A 38 -4.98 -25.74 5.44
C SER A 38 -4.01 -25.37 4.33
N LYS A 39 -4.50 -25.21 3.09
CA LYS A 39 -3.65 -24.74 1.98
C LYS A 39 -3.27 -23.27 2.15
N LEU A 40 -4.22 -22.44 2.57
CA LEU A 40 -3.99 -21.02 2.83
C LEU A 40 -2.94 -20.81 3.93
N LEU A 41 -3.11 -21.46 5.08
CA LEU A 41 -2.21 -21.29 6.22
C LEU A 41 -0.87 -22.02 6.05
N ALA A 42 -0.80 -23.07 5.23
CA ALA A 42 0.46 -23.72 4.89
C ALA A 42 1.44 -22.80 4.15
N ASN A 43 0.95 -21.83 3.38
CA ASN A 43 1.78 -20.82 2.74
C ASN A 43 2.57 -19.98 3.76
N ASP A 44 1.97 -19.74 4.93
CA ASP A 44 2.60 -19.03 6.05
C ASP A 44 3.36 -19.97 7.01
N GLY A 45 3.47 -21.26 6.65
CA GLY A 45 4.20 -22.28 7.41
C GLY A 45 3.42 -22.89 8.58
N PHE A 46 2.10 -22.69 8.65
CA PHE A 46 1.27 -23.36 9.66
C PHE A 46 0.85 -24.76 9.22
N LYS A 47 0.78 -25.67 10.20
CA LYS A 47 0.08 -26.95 10.08
C LYS A 47 -1.29 -26.80 10.74
N THR A 48 -2.35 -27.26 10.08
CA THR A 48 -3.72 -27.24 10.59
C THR A 48 -4.12 -28.64 11.00
N ILE A 49 -4.66 -28.80 12.21
CA ILE A 49 -5.21 -30.06 12.72
C ILE A 49 -6.67 -29.86 13.14
N LEU A 50 -7.49 -30.89 12.95
CA LEU A 50 -8.83 -30.94 13.51
C LEU A 50 -8.71 -31.03 15.04
N ASN A 51 -9.53 -30.27 15.74
CA ASN A 51 -9.60 -30.33 17.18
C ASN A 51 -10.31 -31.63 17.61
N PRO A 52 -9.65 -32.55 18.36
CA PRO A 52 -10.25 -33.81 18.75
C PRO A 52 -11.31 -33.67 19.86
N SER A 53 -11.52 -32.47 20.40
CA SER A 53 -12.43 -32.21 21.52
C SER A 53 -13.45 -31.11 21.22
N THR A 54 -13.96 -31.05 19.98
CA THR A 54 -14.98 -30.06 19.54
C THR A 54 -16.15 -29.90 20.53
N ASP A 55 -16.58 -30.98 21.18
CA ASP A 55 -17.72 -30.94 22.12
C ASP A 55 -17.38 -30.26 23.46
N ARG A 56 -16.11 -30.03 23.75
CA ARG A 56 -15.59 -29.38 24.98
C ARG A 56 -14.86 -28.08 24.71
N SER A 57 -14.71 -27.71 23.44
CA SER A 57 -13.94 -26.55 23.02
C SER A 57 -14.69 -25.76 21.97
N ASN A 58 -14.68 -24.44 22.07
CA ASN A 58 -15.43 -23.57 21.17
C ASN A 58 -14.82 -23.41 19.76
N PHE A 59 -13.91 -24.30 19.35
CA PHE A 59 -13.15 -24.24 18.09
C PHE A 59 -13.02 -25.60 17.40
N ASP A 60 -12.94 -25.55 16.09
CA ASP A 60 -12.92 -26.70 15.18
C ASP A 60 -11.51 -27.10 14.78
N PHE A 61 -10.61 -26.11 14.64
CA PHE A 61 -9.22 -26.36 14.24
C PHE A 61 -8.21 -25.65 15.12
N MET A 62 -7.03 -26.24 15.18
CA MET A 62 -5.84 -25.67 15.78
C MET A 62 -4.75 -25.59 14.72
N CYS A 63 -4.07 -24.45 14.64
CA CYS A 63 -2.95 -24.27 13.73
C CYS A 63 -1.69 -23.86 14.50
N PHE A 64 -0.55 -24.42 14.11
CA PHE A 64 0.73 -24.18 14.77
C PHE A 64 1.89 -24.25 13.78
N LYS A 65 3.01 -23.61 14.12
CA LYS A 65 4.30 -23.81 13.44
C LYS A 65 5.24 -24.58 14.35
N GLU A 66 6.05 -25.49 13.80
CA GLU A 66 6.95 -26.36 14.58
C GLU A 66 7.96 -25.57 15.43
N ASN A 67 8.42 -24.42 14.94
CA ASN A 67 9.42 -23.57 15.61
C ASN A 67 8.90 -22.19 16.01
N SER A 68 7.58 -22.04 16.19
CA SER A 68 6.97 -20.78 16.65
C SER A 68 6.07 -21.00 17.85
N ARG A 69 5.93 -19.95 18.67
CA ARG A 69 4.86 -19.88 19.68
C ARG A 69 3.53 -19.45 19.10
N ASP A 70 3.51 -18.99 17.85
CA ASP A 70 2.31 -18.55 17.13
C ASP A 70 1.30 -19.71 17.01
N ARG A 71 0.12 -19.50 17.59
CA ARG A 71 -0.99 -20.46 17.61
C ARG A 71 -2.27 -19.78 17.16
N ILE A 72 -2.95 -20.43 16.22
CA ILE A 72 -4.26 -19.98 15.72
C ILE A 72 -5.31 -21.01 16.14
N CYS A 73 -6.43 -20.54 16.65
CA CYS A 73 -7.64 -21.34 16.74
C CYS A 73 -8.64 -20.88 15.67
N ILE A 74 -9.41 -21.81 15.13
CA ILE A 74 -10.42 -21.52 14.12
C ILE A 74 -11.79 -22.02 14.57
N SER A 75 -12.78 -21.13 14.56
CA SER A 75 -14.18 -21.44 14.87
C SER A 75 -15.04 -21.35 13.62
N LEU A 76 -15.70 -22.44 13.24
CA LEU A 76 -16.71 -22.49 12.20
C LEU A 76 -18.07 -22.10 12.78
N GLN A 77 -18.76 -21.19 12.11
CA GLN A 77 -20.13 -20.81 12.41
C GLN A 77 -21.03 -21.33 11.30
N ASN A 78 -21.48 -22.58 11.43
CA ASN A 78 -22.42 -23.18 10.47
C ASN A 78 -23.84 -22.64 10.72
N THR A 79 -24.14 -21.47 10.16
CA THR A 79 -25.42 -20.78 10.29
C THR A 79 -25.80 -20.10 8.99
N ASP A 80 -27.08 -20.19 8.63
CA ASP A 80 -27.66 -19.57 7.44
C ASP A 80 -27.93 -18.07 7.62
N LYS A 81 -27.67 -17.55 8.83
CA LYS A 81 -27.87 -16.14 9.21
C LYS A 81 -26.57 -15.54 9.71
N ASN A 82 -26.44 -14.21 9.56
CA ASN A 82 -25.31 -13.47 10.09
C ASN A 82 -25.09 -13.77 11.58
N VAL A 83 -23.84 -14.06 11.90
CA VAL A 83 -23.38 -14.23 13.27
C VAL A 83 -23.50 -12.90 14.01
N ARG A 84 -24.06 -12.94 15.21
CA ARG A 84 -24.21 -11.78 16.08
C ARG A 84 -23.03 -11.64 17.04
N GLU A 85 -22.88 -10.44 17.58
CA GLU A 85 -21.75 -10.08 18.45
C GLU A 85 -21.64 -10.97 19.69
N GLU A 86 -22.76 -11.42 20.25
CA GLU A 86 -22.76 -12.29 21.44
C GLU A 86 -21.99 -13.60 21.17
N ARG A 87 -22.15 -14.14 19.96
CA ARG A 87 -21.44 -15.36 19.56
C ARG A 87 -19.95 -15.10 19.34
N VAL A 88 -19.59 -13.95 18.75
CA VAL A 88 -18.17 -13.56 18.59
C VAL A 88 -17.52 -13.36 19.96
N HIS A 89 -18.21 -12.67 20.87
CA HIS A 89 -17.75 -12.45 22.24
C HIS A 89 -17.52 -13.78 22.98
N GLU A 90 -18.43 -14.74 22.86
CA GLU A 90 -18.29 -16.09 23.44
C GLU A 90 -17.01 -16.80 22.95
N ARG A 91 -16.73 -16.71 21.65
CA ARG A 91 -15.54 -17.32 21.03
C ARG A 91 -14.25 -16.62 21.44
N VAL A 92 -14.23 -15.29 21.45
CA VAL A 92 -13.08 -14.50 21.89
C VAL A 92 -12.77 -14.76 23.36
N SER A 93 -13.78 -14.74 24.24
CA SER A 93 -13.64 -15.02 25.67
C SER A 93 -13.07 -16.41 25.92
N PHE A 94 -13.50 -17.40 25.14
CA PHE A 94 -12.94 -18.73 25.23
C PHE A 94 -11.48 -18.73 24.77
N ALA A 95 -11.16 -18.24 23.56
CA ALA A 95 -9.79 -18.21 23.02
C ALA A 95 -8.79 -17.52 23.95
N PHE A 96 -9.20 -16.44 24.61
CA PHE A 96 -8.38 -15.68 25.56
C PHE A 96 -7.89 -16.53 26.74
N ASN A 97 -8.64 -17.57 27.14
CA ASN A 97 -8.28 -18.47 28.24
C ASN A 97 -7.35 -19.63 27.82
N TYR A 98 -6.90 -19.65 26.56
CA TYR A 98 -6.04 -20.67 25.98
C TYR A 98 -4.81 -20.03 25.32
N PRO A 99 -3.73 -20.79 25.04
CA PRO A 99 -2.50 -20.24 24.47
C PRO A 99 -2.63 -20.03 22.96
N TYR A 100 -3.61 -19.24 22.53
CA TYR A 100 -3.78 -18.80 21.14
C TYR A 100 -3.49 -17.31 21.01
N ASP A 101 -2.70 -16.96 20.01
CA ASP A 101 -2.38 -15.57 19.66
C ASP A 101 -3.42 -14.99 18.69
N ARG A 102 -4.11 -15.87 17.95
CA ARG A 102 -5.10 -15.51 16.94
C ARG A 102 -6.33 -16.42 16.97
N LEU A 103 -7.49 -15.81 16.80
CA LEU A 103 -8.76 -16.47 16.50
C LEU A 103 -9.21 -16.13 15.08
N ILE A 104 -9.46 -17.13 14.24
CA ILE A 104 -10.18 -16.97 12.98
C ILE A 104 -11.60 -17.48 13.18
N MET A 105 -12.61 -16.66 12.91
CA MET A 105 -14.00 -17.09 12.87
C MET A 105 -14.48 -17.11 11.43
N PHE A 106 -14.91 -18.27 10.93
CA PHE A 106 -15.49 -18.40 9.60
C PHE A 106 -17.02 -18.50 9.68
N ALA A 107 -17.73 -17.63 8.97
CA ALA A 107 -19.18 -17.66 8.86
C ALA A 107 -19.61 -17.48 7.39
N PRO A 108 -20.20 -18.51 6.75
CA PRO A 108 -20.65 -18.41 5.37
C PRO A 108 -21.62 -17.26 5.10
N ALA A 109 -22.62 -17.10 5.99
CA ALA A 109 -23.62 -16.04 5.91
C ALA A 109 -23.12 -14.68 6.45
N GLY A 110 -21.88 -14.60 6.94
CA GLY A 110 -21.25 -13.38 7.43
C GLY A 110 -21.57 -13.00 8.88
N PHE A 111 -21.26 -11.75 9.21
CA PHE A 111 -21.31 -11.21 10.57
C PHE A 111 -22.14 -9.91 10.61
N SER A 112 -22.69 -9.54 11.77
CA SER A 112 -23.30 -8.23 11.96
C SER A 112 -22.24 -7.12 11.96
N ASN A 113 -22.63 -5.88 11.63
CA ASN A 113 -21.74 -4.71 11.73
C ASN A 113 -21.16 -4.50 13.13
N SER A 114 -21.87 -4.94 14.17
CA SER A 114 -21.42 -4.80 15.54
C SER A 114 -20.27 -5.77 15.88
N CYS A 115 -20.21 -6.94 15.23
CA CYS A 115 -19.07 -7.87 15.33
C CYS A 115 -17.76 -7.22 14.87
N TYR A 116 -17.77 -6.54 13.72
CA TYR A 116 -16.59 -5.86 13.18
C TYR A 116 -16.12 -4.71 14.08
N ARG A 117 -17.06 -4.02 14.76
CA ARG A 117 -16.70 -2.99 15.74
C ARG A 117 -16.08 -3.59 17.00
N PHE A 118 -16.66 -4.68 17.50
CA PHE A 118 -16.18 -5.39 18.67
C PHE A 118 -14.73 -5.87 18.48
N VAL A 119 -14.44 -6.60 17.39
CA VAL A 119 -13.09 -7.15 17.17
C VAL A 119 -11.98 -6.09 17.01
N ASN A 120 -12.32 -4.88 16.55
CA ASN A 120 -11.37 -3.77 16.42
C ASN A 120 -10.99 -3.12 17.77
N ILE A 121 -11.74 -3.40 18.83
CA ILE A 121 -11.53 -2.84 20.19
C ILE A 121 -11.01 -3.91 21.16
N SER A 122 -11.09 -5.19 20.77
CA SER A 122 -10.64 -6.33 21.55
C SER A 122 -9.11 -6.49 21.51
N ASP A 123 -8.41 -5.98 22.53
CA ASP A 123 -6.99 -6.25 22.85
C ASP A 123 -6.96 -7.28 24.01
N PRO A 124 -6.09 -8.32 24.04
CA PRO A 124 -4.90 -8.57 23.21
C PRO A 124 -4.96 -9.72 22.20
N LEU A 125 -6.10 -10.39 22.04
CA LEU A 125 -6.23 -11.48 21.06
C LEU A 125 -6.53 -10.93 19.67
N LYS A 126 -5.72 -11.28 18.66
CA LYS A 126 -6.03 -10.93 17.27
C LYS A 126 -7.23 -11.74 16.77
N VAL A 127 -8.31 -11.08 16.35
CA VAL A 127 -9.51 -11.75 15.84
C VAL A 127 -9.70 -11.42 14.36
N GLU A 128 -9.83 -12.44 13.53
CA GLU A 128 -10.11 -12.33 12.09
C GLU A 128 -11.48 -12.93 11.80
N LEU A 129 -12.38 -12.14 11.19
CA LEU A 129 -13.69 -12.57 10.74
C LEU A 129 -13.61 -12.87 9.24
N LEU A 130 -13.97 -14.08 8.85
CA LEU A 130 -13.84 -14.57 7.48
C LEU A 130 -15.19 -15.07 6.96
N THR A 131 -15.54 -14.69 5.74
CA THR A 131 -16.75 -15.13 5.05
C THR A 131 -16.43 -15.93 3.80
N LEU A 132 -17.45 -16.57 3.21
CA LEU A 132 -17.28 -17.24 1.92
C LEU A 132 -16.88 -16.22 0.83
N ASP A 133 -17.44 -15.01 0.88
CA ASP A 133 -17.09 -13.95 -0.06
C ASP A 133 -15.65 -13.46 0.13
N ASP A 134 -15.12 -13.45 1.35
CA ASP A 134 -13.69 -13.14 1.59
C ASP A 134 -12.78 -14.20 0.96
N LEU A 135 -13.10 -15.49 1.13
CA LEU A 135 -12.37 -16.59 0.50
C LEU A 135 -12.43 -16.52 -1.04
N LYS A 136 -13.61 -16.22 -1.59
CA LYS A 136 -13.79 -16.00 -3.03
C LYS A 136 -13.06 -14.75 -3.53
N SER A 137 -13.06 -13.69 -2.73
CA SER A 137 -12.30 -12.47 -3.03
C SER A 137 -10.80 -12.75 -3.04
N TRP A 138 -10.31 -13.67 -2.21
CA TRP A 138 -8.93 -14.12 -2.25
C TRP A 138 -8.63 -14.87 -3.55
N THR A 139 -9.52 -15.75 -4.01
CA THR A 139 -9.34 -16.41 -5.31
C THR A 139 -9.46 -15.48 -6.49
N SER A 140 -10.31 -14.45 -6.43
CA SER A 140 -10.40 -13.46 -7.50
C SER A 140 -9.22 -12.51 -7.50
N LYS A 141 -8.62 -12.19 -6.34
CA LYS A 141 -7.29 -11.55 -6.23
C LYS A 141 -6.20 -12.42 -6.84
N ILE A 142 -6.28 -13.74 -6.65
CA ILE A 142 -5.34 -14.69 -7.25
C ILE A 142 -5.59 -14.84 -8.76
N GLU A 143 -6.83 -14.85 -9.29
CA GLU A 143 -7.12 -14.80 -10.75
C GLU A 143 -6.63 -13.49 -11.40
N ILE A 144 -6.69 -12.40 -10.64
CA ILE A 144 -6.14 -11.09 -10.94
C ILE A 144 -4.60 -11.11 -11.08
N GLU A 145 -3.87 -11.99 -10.38
CA GLU A 145 -2.39 -12.13 -10.50
C GLU A 145 -1.91 -12.55 -11.91
N THR A 146 -2.80 -13.01 -12.78
CA THR A 146 -2.45 -13.41 -14.16
C THR A 146 -2.81 -12.37 -15.22
N GLU A 147 -3.60 -11.34 -14.90
CA GLU A 147 -3.99 -10.27 -15.85
C GLU A 147 -3.78 -8.83 -15.32
N ASN A 148 -3.43 -8.61 -14.04
CA ASN A 148 -3.22 -7.29 -13.42
C ASN A 148 -1.77 -7.05 -12.94
N ASP A 149 -0.79 -7.28 -13.80
CA ASP A 149 0.63 -7.02 -13.52
C ASP A 149 0.94 -5.55 -13.15
N THR A 150 -0.04 -4.64 -13.24
CA THR A 150 0.13 -3.21 -12.93
C THR A 150 -0.24 -2.81 -11.50
N ARG A 151 -1.24 -3.42 -10.84
CA ARG A 151 -1.68 -2.97 -9.48
C ARG A 151 -0.80 -3.47 -8.34
N ASP A 152 -0.32 -4.72 -8.40
CA ASP A 152 0.63 -5.23 -7.41
C ASP A 152 1.98 -4.52 -7.54
N TYR A 153 2.41 -4.23 -8.77
CA TYR A 153 3.59 -3.42 -9.03
C TYR A 153 3.43 -2.01 -8.44
N GLU A 154 2.30 -1.34 -8.70
CA GLU A 154 2.02 0.00 -8.14
C GLU A 154 2.03 -0.02 -6.60
N ASP A 155 1.42 -1.02 -5.95
CA ASP A 155 1.40 -1.13 -4.50
C ASP A 155 2.81 -1.42 -3.92
N ILE A 156 3.60 -2.27 -4.58
CA ILE A 156 5.01 -2.52 -4.21
C ILE A 156 5.83 -1.22 -4.34
N ILE A 157 5.66 -0.49 -5.45
CA ILE A 157 6.33 0.79 -5.65
C ILE A 157 5.91 1.80 -4.59
N LYS A 158 4.65 1.82 -4.17
CA LYS A 158 4.17 2.70 -3.08
C LYS A 158 4.79 2.33 -1.73
N ILE A 159 4.85 1.05 -1.39
CA ILE A 159 5.49 0.57 -0.16
C ILE A 159 6.99 0.92 -0.14
N LEU A 160 7.68 0.66 -1.26
CA LEU A 160 9.10 0.98 -1.41
C LEU A 160 9.34 2.50 -1.32
N SER A 161 8.53 3.29 -2.02
CA SER A 161 8.58 4.75 -1.99
C SER A 161 8.39 5.28 -0.58
N LYS A 162 7.39 4.78 0.15
CA LYS A 162 7.16 5.14 1.56
C LYS A 162 8.37 4.82 2.43
N THR A 163 8.99 3.67 2.23
CA THR A 163 10.22 3.29 2.96
C THR A 163 11.36 4.26 2.69
N PHE A 164 11.57 4.67 1.43
CA PHE A 164 12.55 5.68 1.09
C PHE A 164 12.23 7.06 1.69
N ILE A 165 10.96 7.48 1.65
CA ILE A 165 10.49 8.74 2.25
C ILE A 165 10.82 8.79 3.74
N GLU A 166 10.52 7.72 4.47
CA GLU A 166 10.82 7.60 5.90
C GLU A 166 12.34 7.70 6.16
N LYS A 167 13.14 6.96 5.39
CA LYS A 167 14.61 6.96 5.54
C LYS A 167 15.25 8.29 5.20
N ILE A 168 14.80 8.98 4.16
CA ILE A 168 15.32 10.30 3.75
C ILE A 168 14.88 11.40 4.71
N ALA A 169 13.66 11.31 5.27
CA ALA A 169 13.19 12.24 6.28
C ALA A 169 14.01 12.15 7.59
N GLU A 170 14.48 10.94 7.93
CA GLU A 170 15.34 10.63 9.07
C GLU A 170 16.81 11.05 8.81
N ASP A 171 17.38 10.65 7.68
CA ASP A 171 18.77 10.92 7.28
C ASP A 171 18.86 11.26 5.78
N SER A 172 19.20 12.51 5.46
CA SER A 172 19.28 12.97 4.07
C SER A 172 20.37 12.26 3.26
N ASN A 173 21.42 11.73 3.90
CA ASN A 173 22.47 10.95 3.24
C ASN A 173 21.91 9.67 2.57
N PHE A 174 20.72 9.22 2.97
CA PHE A 174 20.06 8.10 2.32
C PHE A 174 19.78 8.37 0.84
N LEU A 175 19.63 9.63 0.42
CA LEU A 175 19.48 9.99 -1.00
C LEU A 175 20.61 9.43 -1.87
N LEU A 176 21.85 9.35 -1.36
CA LEU A 176 22.99 8.82 -2.11
C LEU A 176 22.87 7.31 -2.37
N LYS A 177 21.99 6.61 -1.66
CA LYS A 177 21.76 5.16 -1.78
C LYS A 177 20.59 4.82 -2.70
N VAL A 178 19.74 5.80 -3.03
CA VAL A 178 18.59 5.61 -3.91
C VAL A 178 19.05 5.62 -5.37
N GLU A 179 18.37 4.83 -6.19
CA GLU A 179 18.59 4.77 -7.65
C GLU A 179 17.77 5.89 -8.32
N TRP A 180 18.23 6.44 -9.44
CA TRP A 180 17.64 7.66 -10.01
C TRP A 180 16.16 7.50 -10.37
N ARG A 181 15.76 6.36 -10.93
CA ARG A 181 14.37 6.08 -11.30
C ARG A 181 13.52 5.81 -10.08
N GLU A 182 14.09 5.19 -9.06
CA GLU A 182 13.42 4.99 -7.78
C GLU A 182 13.19 6.32 -7.04
N LEU A 183 14.11 7.28 -7.17
CA LEU A 183 13.90 8.64 -6.66
C LEU A 183 12.75 9.33 -7.38
N GLU A 184 12.65 9.22 -8.71
CA GLU A 184 11.54 9.81 -9.48
C GLU A 184 10.18 9.24 -9.05
N LYS A 185 10.08 7.92 -8.92
CA LYS A 185 8.86 7.24 -8.43
C LYS A 185 8.51 7.68 -7.01
N MET A 186 9.50 7.77 -6.14
CA MET A 186 9.30 8.23 -4.77
C MET A 186 8.80 9.67 -4.72
N ILE A 187 9.37 10.59 -5.51
CA ILE A 187 8.89 11.98 -5.58
C ILE A 187 7.47 12.04 -6.17
N ALA A 188 7.13 11.17 -7.13
CA ALA A 188 5.76 11.03 -7.63
C ALA A 188 4.78 10.67 -6.50
N GLU A 189 5.08 9.62 -5.72
CA GLU A 189 4.28 9.21 -4.56
C GLU A 189 4.18 10.33 -3.51
N VAL A 190 5.25 11.09 -3.28
CA VAL A 190 5.20 12.26 -2.39
C VAL A 190 4.18 13.27 -2.88
N PHE A 191 4.20 13.66 -4.16
CA PHE A 191 3.24 14.63 -4.69
C PHE A 191 1.81 14.08 -4.73
N GLU A 192 1.60 12.81 -5.07
CA GLU A 192 0.28 12.17 -4.99
C GLU A 192 -0.26 12.19 -3.55
N GLY A 193 0.57 11.83 -2.57
CA GLY A 193 0.21 11.88 -1.16
C GLY A 193 -0.03 13.28 -0.62
N LEU A 194 0.43 14.31 -1.34
CA LEU A 194 0.16 15.73 -1.08
C LEU A 194 -0.99 16.27 -1.93
N ALA A 195 -1.81 15.39 -2.51
CA ALA A 195 -3.03 15.70 -3.27
C ALA A 195 -2.82 16.41 -4.62
N PHE A 196 -1.64 16.26 -5.22
CA PHE A 196 -1.44 16.60 -6.63
C PHE A 196 -1.96 15.47 -7.52
N GLU A 197 -2.50 15.81 -8.69
CA GLU A 197 -2.63 14.84 -9.78
C GLU A 197 -1.25 14.72 -10.45
N VAL A 198 -0.71 13.50 -10.50
CA VAL A 198 0.67 13.25 -10.93
C VAL A 198 0.69 12.34 -12.15
N LYS A 199 1.53 12.70 -13.13
CA LYS A 199 1.92 11.82 -14.22
C LYS A 199 3.44 11.67 -14.23
N LEU A 200 3.90 10.47 -13.89
CA LEU A 200 5.30 10.06 -14.03
C LEU A 200 5.61 9.82 -15.52
N THR A 201 6.68 10.44 -16.03
CA THR A 201 7.09 10.23 -17.42
C THR A 201 7.83 8.89 -17.58
N PRO A 202 7.88 8.34 -18.80
CA PRO A 202 8.67 7.15 -19.10
C PRO A 202 10.16 7.39 -18.78
N SER A 203 10.86 6.31 -18.43
CA SER A 203 12.31 6.28 -18.14
C SER A 203 13.23 6.64 -19.34
N SER A 204 12.71 7.26 -20.40
CA SER A 204 13.48 7.61 -21.59
C SER A 204 14.13 9.00 -21.47
N LYS A 205 15.31 9.16 -22.07
CA LYS A 205 16.13 10.37 -21.98
C LYS A 205 15.63 11.58 -22.80
N ASP A 206 14.45 11.48 -23.40
CA ASP A 206 14.05 12.39 -24.48
C ASP A 206 13.14 13.53 -24.02
N GLY A 207 12.61 13.47 -22.78
CA GLY A 207 11.53 14.36 -22.33
C GLY A 207 11.94 15.62 -21.58
N GLY A 208 13.13 15.65 -20.96
CA GLY A 208 13.61 16.76 -20.11
C GLY A 208 12.64 17.14 -18.97
N LYS A 209 11.81 16.20 -18.53
CA LYS A 209 10.92 16.28 -17.37
C LYS A 209 10.64 14.86 -16.88
N ASP A 210 10.55 14.69 -15.57
CA ASP A 210 10.29 13.41 -14.93
C ASP A 210 8.85 13.31 -14.42
N LEU A 211 8.26 14.44 -14.02
CA LEU A 211 6.86 14.50 -13.55
C LEU A 211 6.11 15.65 -14.20
N ILE A 212 4.81 15.43 -14.40
CA ILE A 212 3.83 16.47 -14.70
C ILE A 212 2.85 16.48 -13.53
N LEU A 213 2.76 17.63 -12.84
CA LEU A 213 1.84 17.84 -11.73
C LEU A 213 0.67 18.70 -12.20
N GLN A 214 -0.54 18.37 -11.77
CA GLN A 214 -1.73 19.17 -11.98
C GLN A 214 -2.44 19.43 -10.65
N ILE A 215 -2.87 20.67 -10.45
CA ILE A 215 -3.73 21.08 -9.33
C ILE A 215 -4.89 21.90 -9.89
N ASN A 216 -6.00 21.91 -9.17
CA ASN A 216 -7.14 22.75 -9.49
C ASN A 216 -7.21 23.90 -8.50
N LYS A 217 -6.84 25.11 -8.93
CA LYS A 217 -6.83 26.31 -8.07
C LYS A 217 -7.91 27.27 -8.55
N ARG A 218 -8.94 27.48 -7.72
CA ARG A 218 -10.09 28.36 -8.03
C ARG A 218 -10.79 28.00 -9.36
N GLY A 219 -10.90 26.71 -9.67
CA GLY A 219 -11.52 26.20 -10.89
C GLY A 219 -10.64 26.27 -12.15
N ILE A 220 -9.37 26.68 -12.01
CA ILE A 220 -8.40 26.72 -13.10
C ILE A 220 -7.39 25.59 -12.87
N ALA A 221 -7.29 24.69 -13.86
CA ALA A 221 -6.26 23.66 -13.87
C ALA A 221 -4.90 24.32 -14.12
N LYS A 222 -4.00 24.20 -13.15
CA LYS A 222 -2.62 24.64 -13.25
C LYS A 222 -1.71 23.43 -13.37
N ARG A 223 -0.72 23.52 -14.24
CA ARG A 223 0.21 22.43 -14.52
C ARG A 223 1.66 22.86 -14.29
N TYR A 224 2.42 21.96 -13.69
CA TYR A 224 3.82 22.16 -13.33
C TYR A 224 4.65 21.00 -13.83
N LEU A 225 5.86 21.30 -14.30
CA LEU A 225 6.84 20.27 -14.65
C LEU A 225 7.81 20.07 -13.51
N VAL A 226 8.24 18.84 -13.27
CA VAL A 226 9.35 18.54 -12.36
C VAL A 226 10.42 17.80 -13.13
N GLU A 227 11.66 18.26 -13.00
CA GLU A 227 12.85 17.57 -13.49
C GLU A 227 13.75 17.27 -12.29
N ILE A 228 14.26 16.05 -12.21
CA ILE A 228 15.04 15.50 -11.11
C ILE A 228 16.41 15.10 -11.64
N LYS A 229 17.44 15.79 -11.16
CA LYS A 229 18.82 15.48 -11.47
C LYS A 229 19.49 14.83 -10.27
N HIS A 230 19.47 13.49 -10.28
CA HIS A 230 20.05 12.68 -9.22
C HIS A 230 21.54 12.38 -9.47
N TRP A 231 22.39 13.39 -9.26
CA TRP A 231 23.85 13.22 -9.33
C TRP A 231 24.43 13.07 -7.93
N LYS A 232 25.50 12.27 -7.79
CA LYS A 232 26.11 11.95 -6.48
C LYS A 232 27.37 12.73 -6.17
N SER A 233 27.97 13.39 -7.16
CA SER A 233 29.28 14.05 -7.01
C SER A 233 29.46 15.29 -7.89
N GLN A 234 28.41 15.75 -8.57
CA GLN A 234 28.50 16.85 -9.53
C GLN A 234 27.36 17.85 -9.32
N LYS A 235 27.71 19.13 -9.25
CA LYS A 235 26.74 20.23 -9.23
C LYS A 235 26.21 20.51 -10.63
N LEU A 236 24.93 20.83 -10.74
CA LEU A 236 24.30 21.18 -12.01
C LEU A 236 24.74 22.56 -12.49
N GLY A 237 25.16 22.62 -13.75
CA GLY A 237 25.52 23.86 -14.43
C GLY A 237 24.38 24.48 -15.23
N GLN A 238 24.65 25.66 -15.79
CA GLN A 238 23.71 26.50 -16.54
C GLN A 238 23.01 25.79 -17.71
N LYS A 239 23.70 24.84 -18.34
CA LYS A 239 23.16 24.06 -19.46
C LYS A 239 21.82 23.41 -19.11
N TYR A 240 21.74 22.72 -17.99
CA TYR A 240 20.54 21.97 -17.57
C TYR A 240 19.38 22.89 -17.20
N VAL A 241 19.70 24.03 -16.60
CA VAL A 241 18.72 25.08 -16.28
C VAL A 241 18.07 25.61 -17.57
N LYS A 242 18.89 25.94 -18.58
CA LYS A 242 18.40 26.42 -19.88
C LYS A 242 17.64 25.34 -20.65
N GLU A 243 18.06 24.09 -20.58
CA GLU A 243 17.36 22.97 -21.21
C GLU A 243 15.96 22.79 -20.61
N PHE A 244 15.84 22.73 -19.28
CA PHE A 244 14.55 22.57 -18.63
C PHE A 244 13.61 23.77 -18.85
N LEU A 245 14.16 24.98 -18.82
CA LEU A 245 13.40 26.19 -19.12
C LEU A 245 12.79 26.18 -20.54
N LYS A 246 13.52 25.65 -21.53
CA LYS A 246 12.97 25.46 -22.88
C LYS A 246 11.79 24.49 -22.88
N VAL A 247 11.86 23.39 -22.11
CA VAL A 247 10.75 22.44 -21.98
C VAL A 247 9.51 23.11 -21.39
N ILE A 248 9.66 23.87 -20.30
CA ILE A 248 8.56 24.62 -19.66
C ILE A 248 7.90 25.59 -20.66
N CYS A 249 8.71 26.34 -21.42
CA CYS A 249 8.21 27.31 -22.39
C CYS A 249 7.52 26.64 -23.60
N ASN A 250 8.06 25.52 -24.11
CA ASN A 250 7.52 24.82 -25.26
C ASN A 250 6.17 24.15 -24.96
N GLU A 251 5.97 23.69 -23.72
CA GLU A 251 4.72 23.05 -23.29
C GLU A 251 3.71 24.03 -22.69
N THR A 252 4.00 25.33 -22.69
CA THR A 252 3.12 26.40 -22.19
C THR A 252 2.65 26.18 -20.74
N GLN A 253 3.52 25.61 -19.91
CA GLN A 253 3.19 25.29 -18.51
C GLN A 253 3.37 26.51 -17.60
N GLU A 254 2.69 26.50 -16.45
CA GLU A 254 2.68 27.62 -15.51
C GLU A 254 4.09 27.90 -14.95
N SER A 255 4.76 26.84 -14.50
CA SER A 255 6.15 26.89 -14.03
C SER A 255 6.74 25.47 -13.94
N GLY A 256 8.02 25.36 -13.61
CA GLY A 256 8.67 24.09 -13.34
C GLY A 256 9.57 24.11 -12.11
N LEU A 257 9.76 22.94 -11.52
CA LEU A 257 10.64 22.68 -10.38
C LEU A 257 11.81 21.80 -10.83
N LEU A 258 13.03 22.33 -10.75
CA LEU A 258 14.25 21.58 -11.01
C LEU A 258 14.86 21.14 -9.68
N LEU A 259 14.85 19.83 -9.42
CA LEU A 259 15.41 19.22 -8.23
C LEU A 259 16.83 18.70 -8.50
N SER A 260 17.76 18.96 -7.58
CA SER A 260 19.14 18.46 -7.62
C SER A 260 19.56 17.89 -6.27
N THR A 261 19.94 16.62 -6.23
CA THR A 261 20.42 16.00 -4.98
C THR A 261 21.80 16.50 -4.56
N PHE A 262 22.64 16.94 -5.49
CA PHE A 262 23.98 17.48 -5.18
C PHE A 262 24.05 19.02 -5.28
N GLY A 263 22.92 19.65 -5.64
CA GLY A 263 22.80 21.09 -5.79
C GLY A 263 23.28 21.64 -7.14
N PHE A 264 23.51 22.95 -7.16
CA PHE A 264 23.76 23.74 -8.36
C PHE A 264 25.10 24.46 -8.25
N SER A 265 25.77 24.66 -9.39
CA SER A 265 26.97 25.49 -9.44
C SER A 265 26.61 26.97 -9.27
N VAL A 266 27.58 27.78 -8.85
CA VAL A 266 27.36 29.23 -8.63
C VAL A 266 26.88 29.92 -9.90
N ASN A 267 27.42 29.52 -11.05
CA ASN A 267 27.06 30.06 -12.37
C ASN A 267 25.82 29.39 -13.01
N ALA A 268 25.14 28.45 -12.33
CA ALA A 268 23.99 27.75 -12.91
C ALA A 268 22.85 28.70 -13.30
N PHE A 269 22.76 29.84 -12.63
CA PHE A 269 21.68 30.81 -12.76
C PHE A 269 22.08 32.07 -13.55
N GLU A 270 23.33 32.13 -14.03
CA GLU A 270 23.78 33.26 -14.82
C GLU A 270 22.95 33.37 -16.11
N GLY A 271 22.66 34.59 -16.55
CA GLY A 271 21.91 34.82 -17.79
C GLY A 271 20.41 34.52 -17.74
N LEU A 272 19.84 34.13 -16.59
CA LEU A 272 18.39 34.09 -16.41
C LEU A 272 17.82 35.49 -16.20
N THR A 273 16.87 35.88 -17.05
CA THR A 273 16.07 37.09 -16.93
C THR A 273 15.09 37.00 -15.75
N GLU A 274 14.53 38.14 -15.34
CA GLU A 274 13.54 38.19 -14.26
C GLU A 274 12.28 37.35 -14.56
N LEU A 275 11.84 37.35 -15.83
CA LEU A 275 10.70 36.55 -16.27
C LEU A 275 10.98 35.05 -16.19
N GLU A 276 12.18 34.63 -16.61
CA GLU A 276 12.57 33.22 -16.55
C GLU A 276 12.68 32.73 -15.10
N ARG A 277 13.21 33.55 -14.19
CA ARG A 277 13.26 33.25 -12.74
C ARG A 277 11.89 33.08 -12.10
N LYS A 278 10.82 33.64 -12.69
CA LYS A 278 9.45 33.41 -12.23
C LYS A 278 8.87 32.08 -12.74
N LYS A 279 9.40 31.56 -13.85
CA LYS A 279 8.93 30.30 -14.47
C LYS A 279 9.60 29.04 -13.96
N ILE A 280 10.80 29.14 -13.39
CA ILE A 280 11.55 27.98 -12.88
C ILE A 280 11.91 28.18 -11.42
N ARG A 281 11.75 27.13 -10.63
CA ARG A 281 12.14 27.05 -9.22
C ARG A 281 13.21 26.00 -9.03
N PHE A 282 14.16 26.27 -8.14
CA PHE A 282 15.28 25.36 -7.89
C PHE A 282 15.17 24.75 -6.50
N GLY A 283 15.16 23.42 -6.40
CA GLY A 283 15.20 22.69 -5.14
C GLY A 283 16.47 21.86 -5.01
N THR A 284 17.11 21.93 -3.86
CA THR A 284 18.26 21.07 -3.51
C THR A 284 17.79 19.86 -2.68
N GLU A 285 18.73 19.12 -2.11
CA GLU A 285 18.46 18.11 -1.07
C GLU A 285 17.47 18.60 0.00
N ASP A 286 17.63 19.83 0.51
CA ASP A 286 16.74 20.39 1.55
C ASP A 286 15.27 20.43 1.12
N LYS A 287 15.02 20.67 -0.17
CA LYS A 287 13.66 20.67 -0.73
C LYS A 287 13.07 19.26 -0.71
N ILE A 288 13.85 18.27 -1.14
CA ILE A 288 13.43 16.86 -1.19
C ILE A 288 13.12 16.36 0.23
N VAL A 289 14.00 16.65 1.19
CA VAL A 289 13.79 16.30 2.61
C VAL A 289 12.54 16.99 3.18
N SER A 290 12.30 18.26 2.81
CA SER A 290 11.08 18.98 3.21
C SER A 290 9.82 18.28 2.70
N LEU A 291 9.80 17.91 1.42
CA LEU A 291 8.68 17.20 0.81
C LEU A 291 8.40 15.87 1.51
N CYS A 292 9.44 15.09 1.84
CA CYS A 292 9.32 13.83 2.59
C CYS A 292 8.71 14.06 3.99
N LYS A 293 9.19 15.06 4.72
CA LYS A 293 8.67 15.40 6.06
C LYS A 293 7.22 15.88 5.99
N THR A 294 6.86 16.66 4.98
CA THR A 294 5.49 17.14 4.78
C THR A 294 4.55 15.99 4.44
N TYR A 295 4.96 15.05 3.57
CA TYR A 295 4.20 13.83 3.28
C TYR A 295 3.90 13.02 4.56
N LEU A 296 4.89 12.76 5.40
CA LEU A 296 4.70 12.01 6.65
C LEU A 296 3.76 12.70 7.62
N LYS A 297 3.78 14.05 7.69
CA LYS A 297 2.83 14.84 8.49
C LYS A 297 1.39 14.71 7.97
N VAL A 298 1.20 14.70 6.64
CA VAL A 298 -0.13 14.47 6.05
C VAL A 298 -0.62 13.06 6.36
N LYS A 299 0.21 12.04 6.14
CA LYS A 299 -0.19 10.64 6.32
C LYS A 299 -0.46 10.24 7.78
N SER A 300 0.18 10.91 8.73
CA SER A 300 -0.10 10.73 10.17
C SER A 300 -1.36 11.46 10.65
N GLY A 301 -2.04 12.22 9.78
CA GLY A 301 -3.19 13.04 10.15
C GLY A 301 -2.85 14.27 10.99
N ILE A 302 -1.56 14.54 11.21
CA ILE A 302 -1.06 15.66 12.02
C ILE A 302 -1.22 16.99 11.28
N TRP A 303 -1.30 16.95 9.94
CA TRP A 303 -1.37 18.16 9.12
C TRP A 303 -2.26 17.96 7.90
N THR A 304 -3.13 18.92 7.63
CA THR A 304 -3.90 18.99 6.38
C THR A 304 -3.42 20.21 5.61
N PRO A 305 -2.96 20.08 4.35
CA PRO A 305 -2.64 21.22 3.51
C PRO A 305 -3.93 21.93 3.16
N LEU A 306 -4.37 22.85 4.02
CA LEU A 306 -5.74 23.32 3.94
C LEU A 306 -6.02 24.10 2.65
N GLU A 307 -5.11 24.88 2.06
CA GLU A 307 -5.49 25.68 0.86
C GLU A 307 -4.40 26.01 -0.18
N ASP A 308 -3.10 25.73 0.00
CA ASP A 308 -2.08 26.15 -1.00
C ASP A 308 -1.02 25.10 -1.36
N LEU A 309 -1.39 24.20 -2.28
CA LEU A 309 -0.45 23.26 -2.90
C LEU A 309 0.71 23.96 -3.64
N GLU A 310 0.52 25.17 -4.17
CA GLU A 310 1.63 25.94 -4.77
C GLU A 310 2.69 26.33 -3.74
N GLN A 311 2.27 26.61 -2.49
CA GLN A 311 3.21 26.89 -1.41
C GLN A 311 4.08 25.67 -1.11
N ILE A 312 3.49 24.47 -1.08
CA ILE A 312 4.26 23.22 -0.95
C ILE A 312 5.24 23.07 -2.10
N LEU A 313 4.87 23.43 -3.33
CA LEU A 313 5.77 23.34 -4.48
C LEU A 313 6.95 24.31 -4.36
N PHE A 314 6.70 25.54 -3.90
CA PHE A 314 7.67 26.63 -3.94
C PHE A 314 8.43 26.90 -2.62
N GLU A 315 7.98 26.38 -1.49
CA GLU A 315 8.74 26.51 -0.24
C GLU A 315 10.15 25.91 -0.38
N LYS A 316 11.15 26.51 0.26
CA LYS A 316 12.56 26.06 0.17
C LYS A 316 13.07 25.88 -1.27
N THR A 317 12.55 26.70 -2.17
CA THR A 317 13.12 26.92 -3.50
C THR A 317 13.64 28.35 -3.59
N PHE A 318 14.50 28.61 -4.56
CA PHE A 318 15.00 29.95 -4.85
C PHE A 318 14.96 30.26 -6.34
#